data_AF-A0A432TV16-F1
#
_entry.id   AF-A0A432TV16-F1
#
_cell.length_a   1.000
_cell.length_b   1.000
_cell.length_c   1.000
_cell.angle_alpha   90.00
_cell.angle_beta   90.00
_cell.angle_gamma   90.00
#
_symmetry.space_group_name_H-M   'P 1'
#
loop_
_entity.id
_entity.type
_entity.pdbx_description
1 polymer ?
#
loop_
_entity_poly.entity_id
_entity_poly.type
_entity_poly.pdbx_seq_one_letter_code
_entity_poly.pdbx_strand_id
1 'polypeptide(L)'
;FIKDNQNAISKVVQALYMNDQERTKSADVDQALYDGFMDNSDKRIGDQLQTLSADELKDFHPKFKDQKLNTLLMHFKARNYPETLSEDETEDWFETVQGRVQAGENGYLNIDEYFQRINALREQHPNKEKLWQQLEVYGESFF
;
A
#
# COMPACT_ATOMS: atom_id res chain seq x y z
N PHE A 1 34.16 3.49 29.97
CA PHE A 1 33.45 2.21 29.77
C PHE A 1 33.18 1.90 28.31
N ILE A 2 32.27 2.59 27.59
CA ILE A 2 31.95 2.26 26.18
C ILE A 2 33.20 2.33 25.28
N LYS A 3 34.00 3.39 25.42
CA LYS A 3 35.27 3.56 24.69
C LYS A 3 36.26 2.41 24.94
N ASP A 4 36.29 1.89 26.16
CA ASP A 4 37.22 0.83 26.57
C ASP A 4 36.74 -0.57 26.14
N ASN A 5 35.48 -0.70 25.75
CA ASN A 5 34.83 -1.98 25.38
C ASN A 5 34.26 -1.96 23.96
N GLN A 6 34.69 -1.03 23.11
CA GLN A 6 34.08 -0.74 21.81
C GLN A 6 33.96 -1.98 20.91
N ASN A 7 34.98 -2.83 20.88
CA ASN A 7 34.97 -4.05 20.06
C ASN A 7 33.95 -5.10 20.56
N ALA A 8 33.84 -5.29 21.87
CA ALA A 8 32.90 -6.24 22.44
C ALA A 8 31.45 -5.76 22.25
N ILE A 9 31.20 -4.47 22.50
CA ILE A 9 29.90 -3.83 22.28
C ILE A 9 29.51 -3.90 20.80
N SER A 10 30.42 -3.57 19.89
CA SER A 10 30.15 -3.60 18.44
C SER A 10 29.76 -5.00 17.97
N LYS A 11 30.39 -6.06 18.48
CA LYS A 11 30.02 -7.44 18.13
C LYS A 11 28.63 -7.81 18.61
N VAL A 12 28.28 -7.44 19.85
CA VAL A 12 26.94 -7.73 20.41
C VAL A 12 25.86 -6.95 19.66
N VAL A 13 26.09 -5.67 19.36
CA VAL A 13 25.16 -4.84 18.59
C VAL A 13 24.99 -5.41 17.18
N GLN A 14 26.08 -5.75 16.49
CA GLN A 14 25.99 -6.39 15.17
C GLN A 14 25.21 -7.71 15.24
N ALA A 15 25.51 -8.58 16.20
CA ALA A 15 24.78 -9.84 16.37
C ALA A 15 23.28 -9.63 16.65
N LEU A 16 22.91 -8.58 17.39
CA LEU A 16 21.51 -8.25 17.67
C LEU A 16 20.77 -7.81 16.40
N TYR A 17 21.40 -6.97 15.56
CA TYR A 17 20.78 -6.43 14.35
C TYR A 17 20.95 -7.31 13.11
N MET A 18 21.88 -8.26 13.12
CA MET A 18 22.01 -9.30 12.09
C MET A 18 21.10 -10.50 12.36
N ASN A 19 20.51 -10.58 13.55
CA ASN A 19 19.44 -11.53 13.82
C ASN A 19 18.20 -11.02 13.09
N ASP A 20 18.04 -11.44 11.83
CA ASP A 20 16.81 -11.30 11.06
C ASP A 20 15.71 -12.02 11.84
N GLN A 21 15.06 -11.31 12.77
CA GLN A 21 13.62 -11.51 12.88
C GLN A 21 13.09 -11.10 11.51
N GLU A 22 13.05 -12.06 10.59
CA GLU A 22 12.61 -11.87 9.22
C GLU A 22 11.29 -11.13 9.33
N ARG A 23 11.31 -9.86 8.93
CA ARG A 23 10.09 -9.10 8.74
C ARG A 23 9.23 -9.97 7.85
N THR A 24 8.06 -10.36 8.33
CA THR A 24 7.07 -11.03 7.50
C THR A 24 6.77 -10.11 6.34
N LYS A 25 7.18 -10.51 5.13
CA LYS A 25 6.90 -9.76 3.92
C LYS A 25 5.39 -9.72 3.74
N SER A 26 4.87 -8.55 3.40
CA SER A 26 3.46 -8.44 3.06
C SER A 26 3.25 -9.05 1.68
N ALA A 27 2.14 -9.76 1.49
CA ALA A 27 1.71 -10.14 0.15
C ALA A 27 1.24 -8.90 -0.66
N ASP A 28 0.92 -7.80 0.02
CA ASP A 28 0.49 -6.56 -0.61
C ASP A 28 1.67 -5.72 -1.11
N VAL A 29 1.67 -5.43 -2.39
CA VAL A 29 2.68 -4.57 -3.02
C VAL A 29 2.69 -3.15 -2.45
N ASP A 30 1.57 -2.63 -1.95
CA ASP A 30 1.50 -1.31 -1.30
C ASP A 30 2.22 -1.31 0.07
N GLN A 31 2.49 -2.49 0.65
CA GLN A 31 3.18 -2.64 1.94
C GLN A 31 4.62 -3.17 1.80
N ALA A 32 5.09 -3.39 0.56
CA ALA A 32 6.38 -4.00 0.22
C ALA A 32 7.52 -2.98 0.01
N LEU A 33 7.37 -1.74 0.48
CA LEU A 33 8.34 -0.66 0.25
C LEU A 33 9.78 -1.00 0.68
N TYR A 34 9.93 -1.81 1.74
CA TYR A 34 11.22 -2.17 2.31
C TYR A 34 11.69 -3.57 1.91
N ASP A 35 11.00 -4.23 0.98
CA ASP A 35 11.32 -5.61 0.56
C ASP A 35 12.42 -5.65 -0.52
N GLY A 36 13.08 -4.53 -0.77
CA GLY A 36 14.23 -4.41 -1.67
C GLY A 36 14.25 -3.06 -2.40
N PHE A 37 15.44 -2.66 -2.83
CA PHE A 37 15.61 -1.46 -3.65
C PHE A 37 15.32 -1.74 -5.12
N MET A 38 14.75 -0.75 -5.79
CA MET A 38 14.50 -0.77 -7.23
C MET A 38 15.82 -0.71 -8.01
N ASP A 39 15.93 -1.51 -9.07
CA ASP A 39 17.08 -1.48 -9.99
C ASP A 39 17.07 -0.18 -10.84
N ASN A 40 18.24 0.21 -11.36
CA ASN A 40 18.36 1.36 -12.25
C ASN A 40 17.54 1.21 -13.54
N SER A 41 17.33 -0.01 -14.04
CA SER A 41 16.45 -0.24 -15.21
C SER A 41 14.99 0.13 -14.90
N ASP A 42 14.49 -0.36 -13.77
CA ASP A 42 13.12 -0.11 -13.33
C ASP A 42 12.91 1.35 -12.96
N LYS A 43 13.94 1.99 -12.37
CA LYS A 43 13.92 3.42 -12.08
C LYS A 43 13.72 4.27 -13.34
N ARG A 44 14.39 3.95 -14.45
CA ARG A 44 14.22 4.67 -15.72
C ARG A 44 12.81 4.57 -16.27
N ILE A 45 12.15 3.41 -16.09
CA ILE A 45 10.75 3.23 -16.44
C ILE A 45 9.87 4.13 -15.56
N GLY A 46 10.15 4.20 -14.25
CA GLY A 46 9.51 5.13 -13.32
C GLY A 46 9.68 6.60 -13.70
N ASP A 47 10.87 6.99 -14.13
CA ASP A 47 11.14 8.36 -14.59
C ASP A 47 10.37 8.68 -15.89
N GLN A 48 10.26 7.72 -16.82
CA GLN A 48 9.46 7.86 -18.03
C GLN A 48 7.96 7.98 -17.73
N LEU A 49 7.43 7.16 -16.82
CA LEU A 49 6.02 7.18 -16.40
C LEU A 49 5.56 8.58 -15.97
N GLN A 50 6.40 9.35 -15.28
CA GLN A 50 6.08 10.71 -14.83
C GLN A 50 5.88 11.73 -15.97
N THR A 51 6.29 11.38 -17.19
CA THR A 51 6.22 12.27 -18.36
C THR A 51 5.05 11.94 -19.28
N LEU A 52 4.36 10.81 -19.06
CA LEU A 52 3.27 10.36 -19.93
C LEU A 52 1.98 11.13 -19.66
N SER A 53 1.25 11.42 -20.73
CA SER A 53 -0.16 11.77 -20.67
C SER A 53 -1.03 10.54 -20.35
N ALA A 54 -2.30 10.77 -19.98
CA ALA A 54 -3.25 9.67 -19.73
C ALA A 54 -3.46 8.80 -20.98
N ASP A 55 -3.51 9.41 -22.17
CA ASP A 55 -3.64 8.67 -23.43
C ASP A 55 -2.41 7.80 -23.71
N GLU A 56 -1.20 8.32 -23.47
CA GLU A 56 0.04 7.55 -23.63
C GLU A 56 0.16 6.43 -22.56
N LEU A 57 -0.34 6.68 -21.35
CA LEU A 57 -0.33 5.70 -20.25
C LEU A 57 -1.17 4.45 -20.59
N LYS A 58 -2.23 4.61 -21.39
CA LYS A 58 -3.09 3.50 -21.82
C LYS A 58 -2.32 2.43 -22.60
N ASP A 59 -1.44 2.85 -23.51
CA ASP A 59 -0.65 1.97 -24.37
C ASP A 59 0.73 1.64 -23.77
N PHE A 60 1.02 2.13 -22.56
CA PHE A 60 2.30 1.96 -21.90
C PHE A 60 2.37 0.64 -21.13
N HIS A 61 2.98 -0.38 -21.76
CA HIS A 61 3.17 -1.71 -21.18
C HIS A 61 4.67 -2.03 -20.97
N PRO A 62 5.29 -1.47 -19.91
CA PRO A 62 6.71 -1.68 -19.64
C PRO A 62 6.97 -3.11 -19.16
N LYS A 63 8.25 -3.52 -19.20
CA LYS A 63 8.70 -4.77 -18.60
C LYS A 63 9.57 -4.47 -17.40
N PHE A 64 9.00 -4.56 -16.20
CA PHE A 64 9.75 -4.43 -14.96
C PHE A 64 10.54 -5.69 -14.66
N LYS A 65 11.74 -5.50 -14.11
CA LYS A 65 12.55 -6.58 -13.54
C LYS A 65 11.97 -7.02 -12.20
N ASP A 66 11.60 -6.06 -11.35
CA ASP A 66 10.84 -6.32 -10.12
C ASP A 66 9.34 -6.47 -10.43
N GLN A 67 8.83 -7.69 -10.29
CA GLN A 67 7.45 -8.04 -10.67
C GLN A 67 6.40 -7.26 -9.89
N LYS A 68 6.70 -6.81 -8.65
CA LYS A 68 5.75 -6.04 -7.84
C LYS A 68 5.39 -4.69 -8.45
N LEU A 69 6.26 -4.16 -9.32
CA LEU A 69 6.04 -2.89 -10.01
C LEU A 69 4.94 -2.97 -11.07
N ASN A 70 4.64 -4.15 -11.61
CA ASN A 70 3.50 -4.34 -12.51
C ASN A 70 2.18 -4.08 -11.77
N THR A 71 2.00 -4.71 -10.61
CA THR A 71 0.83 -4.51 -9.76
C THR A 71 0.74 -3.08 -9.22
N LEU A 72 1.88 -2.48 -8.82
CA LEU A 72 1.92 -1.08 -8.40
C LEU A 72 1.54 -0.11 -9.53
N LEU A 73 1.96 -0.37 -10.78
CA LEU A 73 1.55 0.43 -11.92
C LEU A 73 0.04 0.32 -12.16
N MET A 74 -0.53 -0.88 -12.08
CA MET A 74 -1.98 -1.09 -12.16
C MET A 74 -2.72 -0.32 -11.06
N HIS A 75 -2.28 -0.43 -9.79
CA HIS A 75 -2.86 0.34 -8.67
C HIS A 75 -2.77 1.85 -8.91
N PHE A 76 -1.65 2.32 -9.45
CA PHE A 76 -1.46 3.73 -9.79
C PHE A 76 -2.44 4.17 -10.88
N LYS A 77 -2.57 3.41 -11.98
CA LYS A 77 -3.57 3.67 -13.03
C LYS A 77 -4.98 3.70 -12.44
N ALA A 78 -5.36 2.69 -11.68
CA ALA A 78 -6.71 2.56 -11.14
C ALA A 78 -7.12 3.72 -10.21
N ARG A 79 -6.18 4.25 -9.42
CA ARG A 79 -6.43 5.34 -8.48
C ARG A 79 -6.44 6.73 -9.13
N ASN A 80 -5.69 6.92 -10.21
CA ASN A 80 -5.42 8.26 -10.76
C ASN A 80 -5.97 8.46 -12.18
N TYR A 81 -6.04 7.39 -12.97
CA TYR A 81 -6.42 7.35 -14.38
C TYR A 81 -7.24 6.09 -14.69
N PRO A 82 -8.37 5.84 -13.99
CA PRO A 82 -9.14 4.60 -14.12
C PRO A 82 -9.59 4.31 -15.56
N GLU A 83 -9.76 5.35 -16.39
CA GLU A 83 -10.08 5.25 -17.82
C GLU A 83 -8.98 4.59 -18.67
N THR A 84 -7.78 4.45 -18.13
CA THR A 84 -6.61 3.84 -18.82
C THR A 84 -6.46 2.35 -18.54
N LEU A 85 -7.30 1.78 -17.65
CA LEU A 85 -7.28 0.35 -17.36
C LEU A 85 -7.83 -0.46 -18.54
N SER A 86 -7.25 -1.63 -18.78
CA SER A 86 -7.90 -2.68 -19.56
C SER A 86 -9.07 -3.30 -18.79
N GLU A 87 -9.84 -4.15 -19.47
CA GLU A 87 -10.92 -4.92 -18.84
C GLU A 87 -10.36 -5.84 -17.73
N ASP A 88 -9.32 -6.61 -18.05
CA ASP A 88 -8.63 -7.47 -17.08
C ASP A 88 -8.08 -6.68 -15.88
N GLU A 89 -7.42 -5.53 -16.10
CA GLU A 89 -6.90 -4.68 -15.02
C GLU A 89 -8.03 -4.10 -14.16
N THR A 90 -9.21 -3.85 -14.75
CA THR A 90 -10.39 -3.37 -14.02
C THR A 90 -10.95 -4.46 -13.11
N GLU A 91 -11.00 -5.70 -13.59
CA GLU A 91 -11.42 -6.87 -12.80
C GLU A 91 -10.43 -7.14 -11.65
N ASP A 92 -9.13 -7.20 -11.93
CA ASP A 92 -8.07 -7.38 -10.93
C ASP A 92 -8.11 -6.26 -9.85
N TRP A 93 -8.34 -5.02 -10.27
CA TRP A 93 -8.49 -3.90 -9.34
C TRP A 93 -9.77 -4.01 -8.50
N PHE A 94 -10.89 -4.43 -9.10
CA PHE A 94 -12.12 -4.67 -8.38
C PHE A 94 -11.94 -5.75 -7.30
N GLU A 95 -11.31 -6.88 -7.63
CA GLU A 95 -10.98 -7.92 -6.65
C GLU A 95 -10.11 -7.39 -5.52
N THR A 96 -9.08 -6.60 -5.85
CA THR A 96 -8.21 -5.95 -4.86
C THR A 96 -9.01 -5.04 -3.90
N VAL A 97 -9.93 -4.23 -4.43
CA VAL A 97 -10.77 -3.35 -3.61
C VAL A 97 -11.73 -4.17 -2.74
N GLN A 98 -12.36 -5.20 -3.30
CA GLN A 98 -13.28 -6.08 -2.57
C GLN A 98 -12.59 -6.80 -1.42
N GLY A 99 -11.42 -7.42 -1.67
CA GLY A 99 -10.64 -8.10 -0.63
C GLY A 99 -10.27 -7.17 0.53
N ARG A 100 -9.89 -5.93 0.22
CA ARG A 100 -9.54 -4.93 1.24
C ARG A 100 -10.74 -4.40 2.01
N VAL A 101 -11.82 -4.04 1.31
CA VAL A 101 -12.99 -3.39 1.92
C VAL A 101 -13.89 -4.40 2.64
N GLN A 102 -14.13 -5.57 2.08
CA GLN A 102 -15.01 -6.58 2.69
C GLN A 102 -14.27 -7.47 3.69
N ALA A 103 -13.11 -8.01 3.30
CA ALA A 103 -12.41 -9.01 4.11
C ALA A 103 -11.29 -8.44 4.98
N GLY A 104 -10.89 -7.17 4.77
CA GLY A 104 -9.77 -6.57 5.51
C GLY A 104 -8.44 -7.26 5.19
N GLU A 105 -8.29 -7.76 3.97
CA GLU A 105 -7.05 -8.44 3.52
C GLU A 105 -5.82 -7.60 3.83
N ASN A 106 -4.68 -8.25 4.06
CA ASN A 106 -3.41 -7.58 4.36
C ASN A 106 -3.46 -6.59 5.55
N GLY A 107 -4.44 -6.73 6.44
CA GLY A 107 -4.59 -5.88 7.64
C GLY A 107 -5.24 -4.52 7.37
N TYR A 108 -5.91 -4.34 6.23
CA TYR A 108 -6.76 -3.17 6.01
C TYR A 108 -8.00 -3.21 6.90
N LEU A 109 -8.55 -2.02 7.18
CA LEU A 109 -9.80 -1.89 7.93
C LEU A 109 -10.98 -2.30 7.04
N ASN A 110 -11.64 -3.40 7.37
CA ASN A 110 -12.85 -3.80 6.67
C ASN A 110 -14.06 -2.91 7.02
N ILE A 111 -15.11 -2.99 6.20
CA ILE A 111 -16.27 -2.10 6.27
C ILE A 111 -17.07 -2.29 7.56
N ASP A 112 -17.20 -3.52 8.08
CA ASP A 112 -17.91 -3.79 9.33
C ASP A 112 -17.19 -3.16 10.52
N GLU A 113 -15.87 -3.36 10.61
CA GLU A 113 -15.03 -2.73 11.64
C GLU A 113 -15.01 -1.21 11.53
N TYR A 114 -15.05 -0.67 10.31
CA TYR A 114 -15.14 0.77 10.07
C TYR A 114 -16.39 1.37 10.71
N PHE A 115 -17.58 0.81 10.45
CA PHE A 115 -18.83 1.29 11.07
C PHE A 115 -18.87 1.05 12.58
N GLN A 116 -18.35 -0.08 13.07
CA GLN A 116 -18.24 -0.34 14.51
C GLN A 116 -17.37 0.73 15.20
N ARG A 117 -16.24 1.11 14.60
CA ARG A 117 -15.36 2.16 15.13
C ARG A 117 -16.02 3.53 15.12
N ILE A 118 -16.78 3.88 14.07
CA ILE A 118 -17.54 5.14 14.03
C ILE A 118 -18.52 5.20 15.20
N ASN A 119 -19.31 4.15 15.40
CA ASN A 119 -20.29 4.11 16.50
C ASN A 119 -19.62 4.27 17.87
N ALA A 120 -18.54 3.53 18.13
CA ALA A 120 -17.80 3.62 19.39
C ALA A 120 -17.19 5.02 19.61
N LEU A 121 -16.66 5.66 18.56
CA LEU A 121 -16.07 7.00 18.65
C LEU A 121 -17.14 8.09 18.78
N ARG A 122 -18.32 7.90 18.20
CA ARG A 122 -19.46 8.83 18.29
C ARG A 122 -19.96 8.96 19.72
N GLU A 123 -20.04 7.85 20.46
CA GLU A 123 -20.37 7.86 21.88
C GLU A 123 -19.36 8.65 22.72
N GLN A 124 -18.07 8.53 22.41
CA GLN A 124 -16.99 9.23 23.12
C GLN A 124 -16.88 10.72 22.73
N HIS A 125 -17.32 11.06 21.51
CA HIS A 125 -17.15 12.39 20.92
C HIS A 125 -18.44 12.88 20.24
N PRO A 126 -19.53 13.08 21.01
CA PRO A 126 -20.84 13.46 20.45
C PRO A 126 -20.85 14.84 19.78
N ASN A 127 -19.89 15.70 20.13
CA ASN A 127 -19.74 17.02 19.52
C ASN A 127 -19.22 17.01 18.06
N LYS A 128 -18.81 15.84 17.54
CA LYS A 128 -18.32 15.66 16.16
C LYS A 128 -19.36 15.04 15.23
N GLU A 129 -20.65 15.12 15.58
CA GLU A 129 -21.77 14.52 14.85
C GLU A 129 -21.72 14.67 13.33
N LYS A 130 -21.42 15.87 12.82
CA LYS A 130 -21.32 16.10 11.37
C LYS A 130 -20.21 15.25 10.70
N LEU A 131 -19.08 15.05 11.37
CA LEU A 131 -17.99 14.22 10.87
C LEU A 131 -18.41 12.75 10.82
N TRP A 132 -19.12 12.27 11.84
CA TRP A 132 -19.60 10.89 11.89
C TRP A 132 -20.58 10.60 10.76
N GLN A 133 -21.54 11.48 10.52
CA GLN A 133 -22.45 11.37 9.38
C GLN A 133 -21.72 11.36 8.03
N GLN A 134 -20.69 12.20 7.87
CA GLN A 134 -19.89 12.23 6.64
C GLN A 134 -19.12 10.91 6.42
N LEU A 135 -18.58 10.34 7.49
CA LEU A 135 -17.87 9.06 7.43
C LEU A 135 -18.83 7.88 7.17
N GLU A 136 -20.05 7.92 7.71
CA GLU A 136 -21.10 6.94 7.43
C GLU A 136 -21.52 6.98 5.96
N VAL A 137 -21.87 8.17 5.44
CA VAL A 137 -22.23 8.36 4.03
C VAL A 137 -21.11 7.91 3.09
N TYR A 138 -19.85 8.16 3.45
CA TYR A 138 -18.71 7.68 2.68
C TYR A 138 -18.61 6.15 2.68
N GLY A 139 -18.79 5.50 3.83
CA GLY A 139 -18.81 4.04 3.94
C GLY A 139 -19.96 3.41 3.14
N GLU A 140 -21.12 4.05 3.13
CA GLU A 140 -22.29 3.60 2.36
C GLU A 140 -22.05 3.61 0.84
N SER A 141 -21.13 4.44 0.35
CA SER A 141 -20.82 4.53 -1.09
C SER A 141 -20.11 3.30 -1.68
N PHE A 142 -19.70 2.35 -0.83
CA PHE A 142 -19.09 1.08 -1.23
C PHE A 142 -20.10 -0.06 -1.42
N PHE A 143 -21.39 0.18 -1.12
CA PHE A 143 -22.51 -0.72 -1.39
C PHE A 143 -23.32 -0.25 -2.61
#